data_AF-A0A2C1K0H9-F1
#
_entry.id   AF-A0A2C1K0H9-F1
#
_cell.length_a   1.000
_cell.length_b   1.000
_cell.length_c   1.000
_cell.angle_alpha   90.00
_cell.angle_beta   90.00
_cell.angle_gamma   90.00
#
_symmetry.space_group_name_H-M   'P 1'
#
loop_
_entity.id
_entity.type
_entity.pdbx_description
1 polymer ?
#
loop_
_entity_poly.entity_id
_entity_poly.type
_entity_poly.pdbx_seq_one_letter_code
_entity_poly.pdbx_strand_id
1 'polypeptide(L)'
;MNCRFVFVSLLMMTFLTGCIEKEIIDDVNLITAMGIDLVEGEDKIKGSANIDTYIKDQPVTDHVIVEESELARDVVSNMQKQSPDPLVLGKLQIVLFGESLAKQGLTEMVDTLQRDASIGERLLFVITRGEANAILESDFSTLGAAKYLTNLVLHNKLNRDLPRTNLHLFLYQHYSKGQDPFLPIIKKNEGSGSVEIDGIALLDGKKMVGEISNEKLLFFKVLADQYTKGTYTVKMPDTGESVGVKSIASSRELKVISTNPIKVEIKVHR
;
A
#
# COMPACT_ATOMS: atom_id res chain seq x y z
N MET A 1 41.54 -32.47 -20.91
CA MET A 1 40.99 -31.37 -20.08
C MET A 1 42.00 -31.10 -18.98
N ASN A 2 42.79 -30.03 -19.11
CA ASN A 2 44.02 -29.87 -18.32
C ASN A 2 43.67 -29.65 -16.85
N CYS A 3 44.12 -30.56 -15.97
CA CYS A 3 43.88 -30.55 -14.53
C CYS A 3 44.25 -29.19 -13.88
N ARG A 4 45.22 -28.46 -14.45
CA ARG A 4 45.58 -27.08 -14.06
C ARG A 4 44.44 -26.06 -14.21
N PHE A 5 43.63 -26.14 -15.27
CA PHE A 5 42.49 -25.22 -15.46
C PHE A 5 41.37 -25.51 -14.45
N VAL A 6 41.14 -26.79 -14.13
CA VAL A 6 40.17 -27.20 -13.09
C VAL A 6 40.62 -26.70 -11.72
N PHE A 7 41.91 -26.79 -11.40
CA PHE A 7 42.45 -26.34 -10.12
C PHE A 7 42.39 -24.81 -9.95
N VAL A 8 42.70 -24.05 -11.01
CA VAL A 8 42.56 -22.58 -10.99
C VAL A 8 41.09 -22.17 -10.88
N SER A 9 40.18 -22.84 -11.59
CA SER A 9 38.75 -22.58 -11.48
C SER A 9 38.20 -22.90 -10.07
N LEU A 10 38.68 -23.98 -9.43
CA LEU A 10 38.27 -24.37 -8.09
C LEU A 10 38.82 -23.41 -7.02
N LEU A 11 40.06 -22.94 -7.19
CA LEU A 11 40.68 -21.93 -6.33
C LEU A 11 39.98 -20.56 -6.47
N MET A 12 39.46 -20.24 -7.66
CA MET A 12 38.72 -19.00 -7.87
C MET A 12 37.35 -19.02 -7.15
N MET A 13 36.71 -20.19 -7.01
CA MET A 13 35.45 -20.35 -6.27
C MET A 13 35.60 -20.13 -4.76
N THR A 14 36.79 -20.35 -4.18
CA THR A 14 37.01 -20.10 -2.74
C THR A 14 37.11 -18.62 -2.38
N PHE A 15 37.34 -17.74 -3.36
CA PHE A 15 37.35 -16.28 -3.15
C PHE A 15 35.98 -15.62 -3.37
N LEU A 16 34.93 -16.39 -3.70
CA LEU A 16 33.56 -15.89 -3.82
C LEU A 16 32.76 -15.99 -2.51
N THR A 17 33.38 -16.25 -1.37
CA THR A 17 32.69 -16.18 -0.08
C THR A 17 32.44 -14.71 0.25
N GLY A 18 31.28 -14.18 -0.15
CA GLY A 18 30.81 -12.88 0.29
C GLY A 18 30.52 -12.92 1.79
N CYS A 19 31.03 -11.95 2.53
CA CYS A 19 30.58 -11.70 3.89
C CYS A 19 29.14 -11.17 3.82
N ILE A 20 28.18 -11.96 4.32
CA ILE A 20 26.82 -11.45 4.51
C ILE A 20 26.73 -10.87 5.92
N GLU A 21 26.39 -9.59 6.00
CA GLU A 21 26.08 -8.95 7.28
C GLU A 21 24.81 -9.58 7.84
N LYS A 22 24.82 -9.96 9.11
CA LYS A 22 23.69 -10.62 9.76
C LYS A 22 22.93 -9.58 10.58
N GLU A 23 21.66 -9.41 10.29
CA GLU A 23 20.72 -8.72 11.17
C GLU A 23 19.97 -9.77 12.00
N ILE A 24 20.10 -9.69 13.31
CA ILE A 24 19.39 -10.57 14.24
C ILE A 24 18.09 -9.85 14.59
N ILE A 25 16.96 -10.56 14.48
CA ILE A 25 15.61 -9.99 14.70
C ILE A 25 15.48 -9.32 16.07
N ASP A 26 16.17 -9.86 17.07
CA ASP A 26 16.14 -9.35 18.46
C ASP A 26 17.00 -8.08 18.66
N ASP A 27 17.87 -7.74 17.69
CA ASP A 27 18.82 -6.62 17.77
C ASP A 27 18.44 -5.47 16.80
N VAL A 28 17.23 -5.49 16.23
CA VAL A 28 16.76 -4.46 15.28
C VAL A 28 15.31 -4.06 15.56
N ASN A 29 14.99 -2.80 15.27
CA ASN A 29 13.63 -2.28 15.32
C ASN A 29 12.96 -2.38 13.96
N LEU A 30 11.93 -3.22 13.88
CA LEU A 30 11.19 -3.49 12.65
C LEU A 30 10.12 -2.43 12.44
N ILE A 31 10.29 -1.59 11.41
CA ILE A 31 9.22 -0.67 11.00
C ILE A 31 8.14 -1.49 10.28
N THR A 32 6.91 -1.43 10.79
CA THR A 32 5.76 -2.23 10.32
C THR A 32 4.77 -1.41 9.50
N ALA A 33 4.65 -0.11 9.79
CA ALA A 33 3.89 0.85 8.99
C ALA A 33 4.62 2.19 8.90
N MET A 34 4.37 2.93 7.81
CA MET A 34 4.86 4.30 7.66
C MET A 34 3.75 5.24 7.22
N GLY A 35 3.81 6.49 7.67
CA GLY A 35 2.91 7.57 7.29
C GLY A 35 3.74 8.72 6.74
N ILE A 36 3.37 9.23 5.56
CA ILE A 36 4.12 10.29 4.88
C ILE A 36 3.15 11.42 4.53
N ASP A 37 3.45 12.60 5.06
CA ASP A 37 2.64 13.81 4.93
C ASP A 37 3.47 14.94 4.34
N LEU A 38 2.80 15.88 3.70
CA LEU A 38 3.39 17.15 3.30
C LEU A 38 3.30 18.11 4.49
N VAL A 39 4.40 18.80 4.81
CA VAL A 39 4.39 19.85 5.84
C VAL A 39 3.73 21.11 5.27
N GLU A 40 2.67 21.59 5.90
CA GLU A 40 1.96 22.78 5.40
C GLU A 40 2.86 24.02 5.38
N GLY A 41 2.95 24.67 4.22
CA GLY A 41 3.71 25.92 4.05
C GLY A 41 5.21 25.74 3.84
N GLU A 42 5.73 24.51 3.83
CA GLU A 42 7.15 24.20 3.61
C GLU A 42 7.31 23.16 2.48
N ASP A 43 8.44 23.18 1.78
CA ASP A 43 8.80 22.12 0.82
C ASP A 43 9.49 20.96 1.57
N LYS A 44 8.82 20.46 2.60
CA LYS A 44 9.29 19.37 3.45
C LYS A 44 8.24 18.29 3.55
N ILE A 45 8.71 17.08 3.79
CA ILE A 45 7.84 15.97 4.15
C ILE A 45 8.01 15.61 5.61
N LYS A 46 6.92 15.18 6.22
CA LYS A 46 6.87 14.59 7.55
C LYS A 46 6.68 13.09 7.39
N GLY A 47 7.64 12.31 7.83
CA GLY A 47 7.47 10.86 7.91
C GLY A 47 7.25 10.42 9.34
N SER A 48 6.48 9.35 9.48
CA SER A 48 6.12 8.72 10.74
C SER A 48 6.35 7.23 10.57
N ALA A 49 7.13 6.60 11.45
CA ALA A 49 7.45 5.18 11.41
C ALA A 49 6.88 4.49 12.64
N ASN A 50 5.98 3.52 12.42
CA ASN A 50 5.42 2.68 13.48
C ASN A 50 6.27 1.43 13.68
N ILE A 51 6.64 1.18 14.93
CA ILE A 51 7.38 0.00 15.39
C ILE A 51 6.50 -0.75 16.37
N ASP A 52 6.23 -2.02 16.07
CA ASP A 52 5.42 -2.89 16.93
C ASP A 52 6.32 -3.62 17.93
N THR A 53 6.06 -3.47 19.23
CA THR A 53 6.69 -4.31 20.26
C THR A 53 5.80 -5.50 20.59
N TYR A 54 6.31 -6.71 20.35
CA TYR A 54 5.63 -7.97 20.62
C TYR A 54 6.15 -8.63 21.90
N ILE A 55 5.38 -8.53 22.98
CA ILE A 55 5.66 -9.28 24.22
C ILE A 55 4.66 -10.43 24.33
N LYS A 56 5.17 -11.63 24.60
CA LYS A 56 4.34 -12.82 24.74
C LYS A 56 3.24 -12.59 25.80
N ASP A 57 2.01 -12.94 25.45
CA ASP A 57 0.81 -12.82 26.30
C ASP A 57 0.46 -11.37 26.71
N GLN A 58 0.97 -10.35 26.00
CA GLN A 58 0.62 -8.95 26.19
C GLN A 58 0.04 -8.32 24.91
N PRO A 59 -0.73 -7.22 25.03
CA PRO A 59 -1.11 -6.39 23.89
C PRO A 59 0.11 -5.92 23.10
N VAL A 60 -0.03 -5.81 21.78
CA VAL A 60 0.97 -5.12 20.94
C VAL A 60 1.04 -3.67 21.39
N THR A 61 2.26 -3.15 21.56
CA THR A 61 2.49 -1.74 21.84
C THR A 61 3.10 -1.09 20.61
N ASP A 62 2.48 -0.01 20.15
CA ASP A 62 2.97 0.80 19.04
C ASP A 62 3.92 1.89 19.56
N HIS A 63 5.05 2.05 18.90
CA HIS A 63 5.95 3.19 19.07
C HIS A 63 6.07 3.92 17.74
N VAL A 64 5.66 5.20 17.71
CA VAL A 64 5.76 6.05 16.52
C VAL A 64 6.95 6.99 16.66
N ILE A 65 7.88 6.94 15.72
CA ILE A 65 8.96 7.93 15.56
C ILE A 65 8.57 8.87 14.42
N VAL A 66 8.66 10.17 14.64
CA VAL A 66 8.31 11.20 13.66
C VAL A 66 9.53 12.04 13.34
N GLU A 67 9.76 12.29 12.06
CA GLU A 67 10.82 13.15 11.56
C GLU A 67 10.37 13.95 10.34
N GLU A 68 10.96 15.13 10.17
CA GLU A 68 10.74 15.99 9.01
C GLU A 68 12.03 16.17 8.23
N SER A 69 11.94 16.18 6.90
CA SER A 69 13.09 16.43 6.05
C SER A 69 12.66 16.97 4.68
N GLU A 70 13.57 17.67 4.01
CA GLU A 70 13.40 18.09 2.62
C GLU A 70 13.46 16.90 1.65
N LEU A 71 14.16 15.82 2.03
CA LEU A 71 14.33 14.62 1.21
C LEU A 71 13.71 13.39 1.87
N ALA A 72 12.96 12.62 1.08
CA ALA A 72 12.26 11.41 1.52
C ALA A 72 13.18 10.35 2.13
N ARG A 73 14.34 10.14 1.50
CA ARG A 73 15.34 9.18 1.98
C ARG A 73 15.96 9.60 3.33
N ASP A 74 16.04 10.90 3.59
CA ASP A 74 16.72 11.44 4.76
C ASP A 74 15.83 11.31 6.01
N VAL A 75 14.51 11.19 5.82
CA VAL A 75 13.55 10.98 6.92
C VAL A 75 13.90 9.73 7.72
N VAL A 76 14.01 8.57 7.08
CA VAL A 76 14.38 7.31 7.77
C VAL A 76 15.80 7.42 8.33
N SER A 77 16.72 8.03 7.59
CA SER A 77 18.10 8.24 8.07
C SER A 77 18.17 9.13 9.33
N ASN A 78 17.27 10.09 9.49
CA ASN A 78 17.20 10.93 10.68
C ASN A 78 16.52 10.20 11.83
N MET A 79 15.48 9.40 11.56
CA MET A 79 14.84 8.53 12.56
C MET A 79 15.84 7.55 13.20
N GLN A 80 16.85 7.09 12.45
CA GLN A 80 17.91 6.23 13.01
C GLN A 80 18.63 6.85 14.21
N LYS A 81 18.71 8.19 14.29
CA LYS A 81 19.36 8.90 15.40
C LYS A 81 18.50 8.93 16.67
N GLN A 82 17.22 8.62 16.54
CA GLN A 82 16.25 8.58 17.64
C GLN A 82 15.98 7.16 18.16
N SER A 83 16.48 6.14 17.45
CA SER A 83 16.28 4.74 17.81
C SER A 83 17.51 4.18 18.53
N PRO A 84 17.33 3.40 19.63
CA PRO A 84 18.45 2.73 20.30
C PRO A 84 19.05 1.59 19.45
N ASP A 85 18.22 0.96 18.60
CA ASP A 85 18.59 -0.15 17.73
C ASP A 85 18.35 0.21 16.25
N PRO A 86 19.03 -0.42 15.28
CA PRO A 86 18.85 -0.14 13.87
C PRO A 86 17.39 -0.30 13.41
N LEU A 87 16.84 0.72 12.76
CA LEU A 87 15.54 0.65 12.10
C LEU A 87 15.68 -0.05 10.75
N VAL A 88 14.85 -1.07 10.52
CA VAL A 88 14.85 -1.84 9.27
C VAL A 88 13.45 -1.96 8.68
N LEU A 89 13.38 -1.94 7.34
CA LEU A 89 12.11 -1.90 6.58
C LEU A 89 11.63 -3.29 6.12
N GLY A 90 12.35 -4.36 6.46
CA GLY A 90 12.08 -5.73 6.00
C GLY A 90 10.72 -6.31 6.44
N LYS A 91 10.01 -5.63 7.35
CA LYS A 91 8.66 -5.99 7.82
C LYS A 91 7.60 -4.94 7.51
N LEU A 92 7.93 -3.92 6.73
CA LEU A 92 7.00 -2.87 6.34
C LEU A 92 5.80 -3.48 5.58
N GLN A 93 4.59 -3.30 6.10
CA GLN A 93 3.36 -3.90 5.58
C GLN A 93 2.48 -2.91 4.83
N ILE A 94 2.45 -1.66 5.28
CA ILE A 94 1.62 -0.60 4.72
C ILE A 94 2.30 0.77 4.81
N VAL A 95 2.17 1.57 3.75
CA VAL A 95 2.53 2.99 3.73
C VAL A 95 1.27 3.83 3.47
N LEU A 96 1.06 4.80 4.34
CA LEU A 96 -0.03 5.76 4.31
C LEU A 96 0.52 7.08 3.74
N PHE A 97 -0.17 7.63 2.75
CA PHE A 97 0.15 8.93 2.16
C PHE A 97 -0.96 9.93 2.49
N GLY A 98 -0.61 11.05 3.12
CA GLY A 98 -1.52 12.16 3.29
C GLY A 98 -2.10 12.63 1.96
N GLU A 99 -3.39 12.92 1.92
CA GLU A 99 -4.06 13.35 0.68
C GLU A 99 -3.39 14.58 0.04
N SER A 100 -2.94 15.55 0.84
CA SER A 100 -2.23 16.74 0.37
C SER A 100 -0.96 16.37 -0.40
N LEU A 101 -0.16 15.44 0.14
CA LEU A 101 1.04 14.92 -0.52
C LEU A 101 0.66 14.15 -1.80
N ALA A 102 -0.36 13.29 -1.74
CA ALA A 102 -0.81 12.52 -2.89
C ALA A 102 -1.25 13.42 -4.06
N LYS A 103 -1.90 14.55 -3.75
CA LYS A 103 -2.29 15.58 -4.73
C LYS A 103 -1.09 16.34 -5.31
N GLN A 104 0.02 16.47 -4.60
CA GLN A 104 1.26 17.06 -5.13
C GLN A 104 2.04 16.05 -5.99
N GLY A 105 2.16 14.81 -5.51
CA GLY A 105 2.79 13.68 -6.20
C GLY A 105 3.62 12.81 -5.26
N LEU A 106 3.61 11.50 -5.49
CA LEU A 106 4.25 10.48 -4.65
C LEU A 106 5.64 10.03 -5.15
N THR A 107 6.21 10.73 -6.14
CA THR A 107 7.37 10.26 -6.90
C THR A 107 8.56 9.90 -6.04
N GLU A 108 9.00 10.80 -5.17
CA GLU A 108 10.22 10.62 -4.40
C GLU A 108 10.12 9.46 -3.41
N MET A 109 8.98 9.34 -2.72
CA MET A 109 8.76 8.29 -1.74
C MET A 109 8.61 6.92 -2.40
N VAL A 110 7.82 6.83 -3.49
CA VAL A 110 7.70 5.58 -4.26
C VAL A 110 9.06 5.15 -4.81
N ASP A 111 9.87 6.08 -5.31
CA ASP A 111 11.20 5.79 -5.84
C ASP A 111 12.18 5.31 -4.76
N THR A 112 12.07 5.84 -3.55
CA THR A 112 12.85 5.39 -2.40
C THR A 112 12.44 3.96 -2.01
N LEU A 113 11.15 3.68 -1.88
CA LEU A 113 10.63 2.38 -1.45
C LEU A 113 10.87 1.27 -2.50
N GLN A 114 10.73 1.55 -3.80
CA GLN A 114 10.95 0.52 -4.83
C GLN A 114 12.42 0.10 -5.01
N ARG A 115 13.37 0.92 -4.54
CA ARG A 115 14.81 0.66 -4.68
C ARG A 115 15.40 -0.16 -3.53
N ASP A 116 14.70 -0.25 -2.41
CA ASP A 116 15.14 -1.02 -1.25
C ASP A 116 14.73 -2.49 -1.40
N ALA A 117 15.73 -3.36 -1.57
CA ALA A 117 15.53 -4.80 -1.76
C ALA A 117 15.02 -5.53 -0.51
N SER A 118 15.08 -4.91 0.67
CA SER A 118 14.51 -5.47 1.91
C SER A 118 12.98 -5.37 1.94
N ILE A 119 12.41 -4.43 1.19
CA ILE A 119 10.97 -4.18 1.17
C ILE A 119 10.25 -5.25 0.33
N GLY A 120 9.25 -5.88 0.93
CA GLY A 120 8.44 -6.88 0.25
C GLY A 120 7.52 -6.26 -0.81
N GLU A 121 7.46 -6.87 -2.00
CA GLU A 121 6.54 -6.48 -3.10
C GLU A 121 5.04 -6.48 -2.73
N ARG A 122 4.69 -7.14 -1.62
CA ARG A 122 3.33 -7.19 -1.05
C ARG A 122 2.95 -5.95 -0.24
N LEU A 123 3.88 -5.01 -0.03
CA LEU A 123 3.66 -3.73 0.62
C LEU A 123 2.39 -3.07 0.08
N LEU A 124 1.52 -2.60 0.97
CA LEU A 124 0.31 -1.89 0.61
C LEU A 124 0.55 -0.38 0.63
N PHE A 125 0.01 0.31 -0.38
CA PHE A 125 -0.04 1.77 -0.42
C PHE A 125 -1.49 2.21 -0.26
N VAL A 126 -1.71 3.21 0.58
CA VAL A 126 -3.03 3.81 0.81
C VAL A 126 -2.90 5.32 0.93
N ILE A 127 -3.94 6.03 0.52
CA ILE A 127 -4.07 7.48 0.73
C ILE A 127 -5.01 7.71 1.91
N THR A 128 -4.67 8.65 2.79
CA THR A 128 -5.48 8.98 3.96
C THR A 128 -6.24 10.28 3.74
N ARG A 129 -7.49 10.34 4.16
CA ARG A 129 -8.16 11.62 4.39
C ARG A 129 -7.51 12.28 5.61
N GLY A 130 -6.91 13.46 5.41
CA GLY A 130 -6.09 14.11 6.43
C GLY A 130 -4.69 13.50 6.57
N GLU A 131 -4.00 13.84 7.65
CA GLU A 131 -2.62 13.40 7.92
C GLU A 131 -2.53 11.88 8.17
N ALA A 132 -1.55 11.25 7.53
CA ALA A 132 -1.20 9.86 7.75
C ALA A 132 -0.68 9.63 9.18
N ASN A 133 0.09 10.56 9.73
CA ASN A 133 0.56 10.51 11.11
C ASN A 133 -0.61 10.38 12.11
N ALA A 134 -1.67 11.17 11.93
CA ALA A 134 -2.83 11.16 12.82
C ALA A 134 -3.59 9.81 12.79
N ILE A 135 -3.57 9.11 11.64
CA ILE A 135 -4.12 7.75 11.56
C ILE A 135 -3.21 6.76 12.30
N LEU A 136 -1.89 6.85 12.14
CA LEU A 136 -0.95 5.95 12.82
C LEU A 136 -0.95 6.10 14.34
N GLU A 137 -1.12 7.32 14.86
CA GLU A 137 -1.21 7.60 16.30
C GLU A 137 -2.57 7.21 16.92
N SER A 138 -3.51 6.70 16.12
CA SER A 138 -4.82 6.29 16.63
C SER A 138 -4.70 5.01 17.47
N ASP A 139 -5.57 4.87 18.47
CA ASP A 139 -5.63 3.67 19.30
C ASP A 139 -6.28 2.51 18.53
N PHE A 140 -5.46 1.55 18.10
CA PHE A 140 -5.91 0.30 17.47
C PHE A 140 -6.00 -0.87 18.45
N SER A 141 -6.08 -0.56 19.75
CA SER A 141 -6.18 -1.53 20.84
C SER A 141 -5.06 -2.57 20.76
N THR A 142 -5.38 -3.84 21.00
CA THR A 142 -4.38 -4.91 21.14
C THR A 142 -3.75 -5.39 19.82
N LEU A 143 -4.21 -4.89 18.67
CA LEU A 143 -3.75 -5.35 17.36
C LEU A 143 -2.48 -4.64 16.88
N GLY A 144 -2.28 -3.37 17.27
CA GLY A 144 -1.30 -2.47 16.67
C GLY A 144 -1.75 -1.88 15.33
N ALA A 145 -1.26 -0.68 15.01
CA ALA A 145 -1.66 0.10 13.84
C ALA A 145 -1.40 -0.63 12.53
N ALA A 146 -0.18 -1.15 12.35
CA ALA A 146 0.23 -1.82 11.12
C ALA A 146 -0.67 -3.01 10.78
N LYS A 147 -0.92 -3.88 11.77
CA LYS A 147 -1.76 -5.07 11.61
C LYS A 147 -3.23 -4.70 11.37
N TYR A 148 -3.77 -3.74 12.12
CA TYR A 148 -5.15 -3.29 11.94
C TYR A 148 -5.38 -2.76 10.51
N LEU A 149 -4.55 -1.81 10.08
CA LEU A 149 -4.68 -1.13 8.79
C LEU A 149 -4.43 -2.10 7.62
N THR A 150 -3.41 -2.94 7.73
CA THR A 150 -3.13 -4.00 6.75
C THR A 150 -4.32 -4.96 6.63
N ASN A 151 -4.88 -5.41 7.75
CA ASN A 151 -6.05 -6.30 7.75
C ASN A 151 -7.29 -5.63 7.17
N LEU A 152 -7.51 -4.35 7.44
CA LEU A 152 -8.61 -3.57 6.85
C LEU A 152 -8.54 -3.62 5.32
N VAL A 153 -7.39 -3.31 4.74
CA VAL A 153 -7.18 -3.31 3.28
C VAL A 153 -7.27 -4.73 2.71
N LEU A 154 -6.59 -5.71 3.34
CA LEU A 154 -6.60 -7.10 2.86
C LEU A 154 -7.99 -7.73 2.92
N HIS A 155 -8.74 -7.49 4.01
CA HIS A 155 -10.12 -7.97 4.15
C HIS A 155 -10.99 -7.40 3.03
N ASN A 156 -10.94 -6.10 2.81
CA ASN A 156 -11.77 -5.45 1.79
C ASN A 156 -11.36 -5.86 0.37
N LYS A 157 -10.06 -6.09 0.13
CA LYS A 157 -9.55 -6.64 -1.13
C LYS A 157 -10.08 -8.04 -1.42
N LEU A 158 -10.07 -8.93 -0.42
CA LEU A 158 -10.40 -10.34 -0.60
C LEU A 158 -11.91 -10.63 -0.54
N ASN A 159 -12.65 -9.87 0.27
CA ASN A 159 -14.01 -10.22 0.66
C ASN A 159 -15.05 -9.12 0.37
N ARG A 160 -14.64 -7.94 -0.11
CA ARG A 160 -15.50 -6.79 -0.40
C ARG A 160 -15.14 -6.17 -1.76
N ASP A 161 -15.48 -4.89 -1.91
CA ASP A 161 -15.49 -4.16 -3.17
C ASP A 161 -14.18 -3.43 -3.49
N LEU A 162 -13.13 -3.59 -2.68
CA LEU A 162 -11.83 -2.99 -2.97
C LEU A 162 -11.06 -3.83 -4.00
N PRO A 163 -10.58 -3.27 -5.12
CA PRO A 163 -9.78 -4.00 -6.10
C PRO A 163 -8.42 -4.42 -5.56
N ARG A 164 -7.74 -5.32 -6.29
CA ARG A 164 -6.39 -5.76 -5.92
C ARG A 164 -5.39 -4.62 -6.02
N THR A 165 -4.57 -4.49 -4.99
CA THR A 165 -3.46 -3.54 -4.93
C THR A 165 -2.33 -4.07 -4.04
N ASN A 166 -1.13 -3.58 -4.33
CA ASN A 166 0.13 -3.63 -3.59
C ASN A 166 1.19 -2.84 -4.40
N LEU A 167 2.41 -2.70 -3.87
CA LEU A 167 3.52 -2.04 -4.54
C LEU A 167 3.79 -2.62 -5.93
N HIS A 168 3.84 -3.94 -6.07
CA HIS A 168 4.06 -4.59 -7.37
C HIS A 168 3.01 -4.19 -8.41
N LEU A 169 1.72 -4.27 -8.07
CA LEU A 169 0.62 -3.91 -8.97
C LEU A 169 0.61 -2.42 -9.26
N PHE A 170 0.96 -1.57 -8.28
CA PHE A 170 1.10 -0.13 -8.49
C PHE A 170 2.18 0.17 -9.54
N LEU A 171 3.38 -0.41 -9.37
CA LEU A 171 4.49 -0.22 -10.31
C LEU A 171 4.17 -0.81 -11.68
N TYR A 172 3.53 -1.99 -11.72
CA TYR A 172 3.09 -2.59 -12.98
C TYR A 172 2.13 -1.66 -13.75
N GLN A 173 1.14 -1.08 -13.08
CA GLN A 173 0.22 -0.12 -13.69
C GLN A 173 0.96 1.13 -14.15
N HIS A 174 1.86 1.67 -13.32
CA HIS A 174 2.60 2.90 -13.61
C HIS A 174 3.50 2.80 -14.84
N TYR A 175 4.19 1.67 -15.01
CA TYR A 175 5.11 1.46 -16.14
C TYR A 175 4.45 0.82 -17.37
N SER A 176 3.24 0.27 -17.23
CA SER A 176 2.52 -0.34 -18.34
C SER A 176 1.83 0.71 -19.22
N LYS A 177 1.89 0.52 -20.53
CA LYS A 177 1.15 1.39 -21.46
C LYS A 177 -0.35 1.14 -21.36
N GLY A 178 -1.13 2.22 -21.29
CA GLY A 178 -2.60 2.17 -21.32
C GLY A 178 -3.24 1.79 -19.99
N GLN A 179 -2.50 1.91 -18.88
CA GLN A 179 -3.02 1.78 -17.53
C GLN A 179 -2.50 2.94 -16.68
N ASP A 180 -3.32 3.36 -15.74
CA ASP A 180 -2.99 4.37 -14.75
C ASP A 180 -3.14 3.75 -13.36
N PRO A 181 -2.25 4.02 -12.40
CA PRO A 181 -2.36 3.49 -11.05
C PRO A 181 -3.57 4.02 -10.31
N PHE A 182 -4.05 3.22 -9.37
CA PHE A 182 -5.04 3.64 -8.38
C PHE A 182 -4.65 3.12 -7.00
N LEU A 183 -5.05 3.85 -5.96
CA LEU A 183 -4.77 3.49 -4.56
C LEU A 183 -6.05 3.57 -3.72
N PRO A 184 -6.25 2.69 -2.72
CA PRO A 184 -7.34 2.84 -1.76
C PRO A 184 -7.23 4.16 -1.01
N ILE A 185 -8.37 4.77 -0.72
CA ILE A 185 -8.48 5.86 0.23
C ILE A 185 -9.01 5.30 1.55
N ILE A 186 -8.43 5.71 2.67
CA ILE A 186 -8.92 5.40 4.01
C ILE A 186 -9.20 6.69 4.78
N LYS A 187 -10.14 6.63 5.70
CA LYS A 187 -10.43 7.75 6.62
C LYS A 187 -10.70 7.26 8.02
N LYS A 188 -10.40 8.11 8.99
CA LYS A 188 -10.85 7.92 10.37
C LYS A 188 -12.30 8.39 10.49
N ASN A 189 -13.13 7.57 11.13
CA ASN A 189 -14.49 7.92 11.48
C ASN A 189 -14.48 8.63 12.84
N GLU A 190 -14.76 9.93 12.86
CA GLU A 190 -14.74 10.75 14.08
C GLU A 190 -15.72 10.27 15.16
N GLY A 191 -16.82 9.62 14.77
CA GLY A 191 -17.85 9.16 15.70
C GLY A 191 -17.46 7.86 16.44
N SER A 192 -16.81 6.92 15.75
CA SER A 192 -16.42 5.62 16.32
C SER A 192 -14.93 5.50 16.64
N GLY A 193 -14.10 6.41 16.12
CA GLY A 193 -12.64 6.32 16.15
C GLY A 193 -12.04 5.28 15.19
N SER A 194 -12.87 4.46 14.52
CA SER A 194 -12.42 3.39 13.62
C SER A 194 -11.98 3.94 12.26
N VAL A 195 -11.09 3.21 11.58
CA VAL A 195 -10.69 3.54 10.20
C VAL A 195 -11.48 2.71 9.21
N GLU A 196 -11.94 3.34 8.13
CA GLU A 196 -12.74 2.72 7.08
C GLU A 196 -12.20 3.05 5.68
N ILE A 197 -12.55 2.21 4.69
CA ILE A 197 -12.29 2.48 3.28
C ILE A 197 -13.22 3.63 2.83
N ASP A 198 -12.68 4.62 2.15
CA ASP A 198 -13.39 5.81 1.65
C ASP A 198 -13.22 6.01 0.14
N GLY A 199 -13.18 4.91 -0.59
CA GLY A 199 -13.06 4.92 -2.05
C GLY A 199 -11.67 4.59 -2.56
N ILE A 200 -11.40 5.06 -3.77
CA ILE A 200 -10.15 4.85 -4.51
C ILE A 200 -9.71 6.17 -5.13
N ALA A 201 -8.44 6.51 -4.96
CA ALA A 201 -7.77 7.58 -5.67
C ALA A 201 -7.36 7.10 -7.07
N LEU A 202 -7.62 7.93 -8.07
CA LEU A 202 -7.13 7.78 -9.44
C LEU A 202 -5.89 8.65 -9.59
N LEU A 203 -4.81 8.05 -10.10
CA LEU A 203 -3.53 8.73 -10.24
C LEU A 203 -3.17 8.92 -11.71
N ASP A 204 -2.71 10.12 -12.06
CA ASP A 204 -1.95 10.37 -13.29
C ASP A 204 -0.46 10.21 -12.96
N GLY A 205 0.15 9.13 -13.45
CA GLY A 205 1.48 8.72 -13.05
C GLY A 205 1.56 8.37 -11.55
N LYS A 206 2.04 9.31 -10.73
CA LYS A 206 2.16 9.18 -9.26
C LYS A 206 1.43 10.31 -8.51
N LYS A 207 0.55 11.05 -9.19
CA LYS A 207 -0.19 12.18 -8.64
C LYS A 207 -1.68 11.90 -8.61
N MET A 208 -2.33 12.07 -7.47
CA MET A 208 -3.78 11.94 -7.34
C MET A 208 -4.48 13.06 -8.11
N VAL A 209 -5.35 12.69 -9.05
CA VAL A 209 -6.10 13.63 -9.93
C VAL A 209 -7.61 13.48 -9.82
N GLY A 210 -8.09 12.40 -9.20
CA GLY A 210 -9.52 12.16 -9.00
C GLY A 210 -9.77 11.02 -8.04
N GLU A 211 -11.04 10.71 -7.82
CA GLU A 211 -11.45 9.63 -6.91
C GLU A 211 -12.74 8.96 -7.34
N ILE A 212 -12.91 7.71 -6.89
CA ILE A 212 -14.12 6.91 -7.00
C ILE A 212 -14.61 6.65 -5.58
N SER A 213 -15.82 7.10 -5.29
CA SER A 213 -16.48 6.92 -4.00
C SER A 213 -16.92 5.47 -3.73
N ASN A 214 -17.20 5.19 -2.46
CA ASN A 214 -17.58 3.85 -1.97
C ASN A 214 -18.75 3.23 -2.74
N GLU A 215 -19.79 4.00 -3.07
CA GLU A 215 -20.97 3.52 -3.82
C GLU A 215 -20.66 3.03 -5.23
N LYS A 216 -19.51 3.39 -5.80
CA LYS A 216 -19.06 2.98 -7.14
C LYS A 216 -18.01 1.87 -7.12
N LEU A 217 -17.51 1.48 -5.94
CA LEU A 217 -16.39 0.54 -5.82
C LEU A 217 -16.69 -0.83 -6.38
N LEU A 218 -17.89 -1.37 -6.18
CA LEU A 218 -18.25 -2.67 -6.76
C LEU A 218 -18.08 -2.66 -8.28
N PHE A 219 -18.61 -1.64 -8.95
CA PHE A 219 -18.54 -1.52 -10.39
C PHE A 219 -17.10 -1.34 -10.86
N PHE A 220 -16.33 -0.49 -10.17
CA PHE A 220 -14.92 -0.32 -10.48
C PHE A 220 -14.14 -1.62 -10.31
N LYS A 221 -14.38 -2.39 -9.25
CA LYS A 221 -13.75 -3.70 -9.04
C LYS A 221 -14.09 -4.70 -10.14
N VAL A 222 -15.32 -4.73 -10.62
CA VAL A 222 -15.70 -5.55 -11.80
C VAL A 222 -14.92 -5.12 -13.05
N LEU A 223 -14.54 -3.85 -13.17
CA LEU A 223 -13.78 -3.31 -14.29
C LEU A 223 -12.26 -3.36 -14.10
N ALA A 224 -11.76 -3.48 -12.88
CA ALA A 224 -10.34 -3.57 -12.58
C ALA A 224 -9.91 -5.03 -12.44
N ASP A 225 -10.63 -5.78 -11.61
CA ASP A 225 -10.37 -7.18 -11.30
C ASP A 225 -11.22 -8.14 -12.14
N GLN A 226 -10.77 -9.39 -12.24
CA GLN A 226 -11.55 -10.46 -12.86
C GLN A 226 -12.59 -11.06 -11.91
N TYR A 227 -12.66 -10.64 -10.63
CA TYR A 227 -13.46 -11.31 -9.60
C TYR A 227 -13.94 -10.33 -8.53
N THR A 228 -15.23 -10.39 -8.16
CA THR A 228 -15.78 -9.62 -7.02
C THR A 228 -16.70 -10.44 -6.10
N LYS A 229 -16.52 -10.26 -4.79
CA LYS A 229 -17.42 -10.69 -3.71
C LYS A 229 -17.95 -9.42 -3.04
N GLY A 230 -19.10 -8.95 -3.48
CA GLY A 230 -19.61 -7.62 -3.14
C GLY A 230 -21.11 -7.59 -3.02
N THR A 231 -21.67 -6.54 -2.40
CA THR A 231 -23.12 -6.34 -2.33
C THR A 231 -23.47 -4.93 -2.77
N TYR A 232 -24.46 -4.80 -3.63
CA TYR A 232 -25.00 -3.52 -4.07
C TYR A 232 -26.49 -3.44 -3.82
N THR A 233 -26.94 -2.32 -3.24
CA THR A 233 -28.36 -2.11 -2.96
C THR A 233 -28.99 -1.30 -4.08
N VAL A 234 -30.00 -1.87 -4.72
CA VAL A 234 -30.82 -1.21 -5.74
C VAL A 234 -32.13 -0.77 -5.10
N LYS A 235 -32.53 0.48 -5.34
CA LYS A 235 -33.88 0.94 -5.03
C LYS A 235 -34.78 0.72 -6.22
N MET A 236 -35.86 -0.02 -6.04
CA MET A 236 -36.83 -0.28 -7.10
C MET A 236 -37.63 0.99 -7.38
N PRO A 237 -37.64 1.51 -8.63
CA PRO A 237 -38.34 2.74 -8.98
C PRO A 237 -39.85 2.67 -8.69
N ASP A 238 -40.45 1.50 -8.90
CA ASP A 238 -41.91 1.34 -8.87
C ASP A 238 -42.46 1.09 -7.45
N THR A 239 -41.71 0.40 -6.59
CA THR A 239 -42.16 0.04 -5.23
C THR A 239 -41.47 0.84 -4.13
N GLY A 240 -40.35 1.50 -4.43
CA GLY A 240 -39.49 2.15 -3.44
C GLY A 240 -38.72 1.16 -2.54
N GLU A 241 -38.92 -0.15 -2.71
CA GLU A 241 -38.25 -1.18 -1.92
C GLU A 241 -36.75 -1.25 -2.27
N SER A 242 -35.94 -1.62 -1.28
CA SER A 242 -34.50 -1.81 -1.44
C SER A 242 -34.17 -3.29 -1.59
N VAL A 243 -33.51 -3.65 -2.69
CA VAL A 243 -33.08 -5.02 -2.99
C VAL A 243 -31.57 -5.09 -2.96
N GLY A 244 -31.02 -5.99 -2.14
CA GLY A 244 -29.58 -6.27 -2.10
C GLY A 244 -29.17 -7.29 -3.15
N VAL A 245 -28.34 -6.88 -4.10
CA VAL A 245 -27.71 -7.75 -5.10
C VAL A 245 -26.32 -8.14 -4.61
N LYS A 246 -26.12 -9.42 -4.31
CA LYS A 246 -24.83 -9.96 -3.88
C LYS A 246 -24.11 -10.64 -5.04
N SER A 247 -22.94 -10.13 -5.41
CA SER A 247 -22.02 -10.82 -6.30
C SER A 247 -21.34 -11.96 -5.55
N ILE A 248 -21.51 -13.18 -6.08
CA ILE A 248 -20.89 -14.42 -5.55
C ILE A 248 -19.61 -14.74 -6.34
N ALA A 249 -19.72 -14.61 -7.64
CA ALA A 249 -18.65 -14.65 -8.60
C ALA A 249 -19.02 -13.73 -9.76
N SER A 250 -18.00 -13.11 -10.33
CA SER A 250 -18.11 -12.37 -11.57
C SER A 250 -16.86 -12.68 -12.40
N SER A 251 -16.99 -12.69 -13.71
CA SER A 251 -15.85 -12.59 -14.63
C SER A 251 -16.17 -11.57 -15.72
N ARG A 252 -15.16 -11.07 -16.42
CA ARG A 252 -15.35 -10.08 -17.47
C ARG A 252 -14.61 -10.45 -18.75
N GLU A 253 -15.25 -10.18 -19.88
CA GLU A 253 -14.65 -10.21 -21.20
C GLU A 253 -14.60 -8.78 -21.74
N LEU A 254 -13.40 -8.33 -22.12
CA LEU A 254 -13.19 -7.04 -22.78
C LEU A 254 -12.93 -7.26 -24.26
N LYS A 255 -13.74 -6.65 -25.12
CA LYS A 255 -13.56 -6.68 -26.57
C LYS A 255 -13.40 -5.26 -27.11
N VAL A 256 -12.20 -4.94 -27.61
CA VAL A 256 -11.96 -3.67 -28.30
C VAL A 256 -12.59 -3.75 -29.70
N ILE A 257 -13.63 -2.93 -29.94
CA ILE A 257 -14.36 -2.87 -31.21
C ILE A 257 -13.68 -1.91 -32.20
N SER A 258 -13.20 -0.77 -31.71
CA SER A 258 -12.47 0.22 -32.50
C SER A 258 -11.46 0.94 -31.62
N THR A 259 -10.38 1.45 -32.21
CA THR A 259 -9.39 2.30 -31.55
C THR A 259 -9.50 3.77 -31.97
N ASN A 260 -10.32 4.08 -32.98
CA ASN A 260 -10.57 5.46 -33.40
C ASN A 260 -12.02 5.66 -33.90
N PRO A 261 -12.94 6.20 -33.08
CA PRO A 261 -12.77 6.43 -31.63
C PRO A 261 -12.63 5.10 -30.88
N ILE A 262 -12.01 5.13 -29.69
CA ILE A 262 -11.93 3.95 -28.83
C ILE A 262 -13.35 3.51 -28.46
N LYS A 263 -13.68 2.26 -28.78
CA LYS A 263 -14.93 1.59 -28.42
C LYS A 263 -14.59 0.23 -27.83
N VAL A 264 -15.05 -0.01 -26.60
CA VAL A 264 -14.83 -1.27 -25.89
C VAL A 264 -16.18 -1.82 -25.46
N GLU A 265 -16.44 -3.08 -25.80
CA GLU A 265 -17.56 -3.85 -25.28
C GLU A 265 -17.09 -4.62 -24.06
N ILE A 266 -17.85 -4.52 -22.96
CA ILE A 266 -17.55 -5.18 -21.69
C ILE A 266 -18.71 -6.12 -21.39
N LYS A 267 -18.44 -7.43 -21.39
CA LYS A 267 -19.41 -8.44 -20.95
C LYS A 267 -19.05 -8.89 -19.56
N VAL A 268 -20.01 -8.81 -18.63
CA VAL A 268 -19.84 -9.28 -17.26
C VAL A 268 -20.64 -10.57 -17.10
N HIS A 269 -19.94 -11.65 -16.78
CA HIS A 269 -20.51 -12.96 -16.54
C HIS A 269 -20.54 -13.26 -15.04
N ARG A 270 -21.38 -14.22 -14.65
CA ARG A 270 -21.46 -14.77 -13.30
C ARG A 270 -20.46 -15.91 -13.10
#